data_AF-A0A382GCM7-F1
#
_entry.id   AF-A0A382GCM7-F1
#
_cell.length_a   1.000
_cell.length_b   1.000
_cell.length_c   1.000
_cell.angle_alpha   90.00
_cell.angle_beta   90.00
_cell.angle_gamma   90.00
#
_symmetry.space_group_name_H-M   'P 1'
#
loop_
_entity.id
_entity.type
_entity.pdbx_description
1 polymer ?
#
loop_
_entity_poly.entity_id
_entity_poly.type
_entity_poly.pdbx_seq_one_letter_code
_entity_poly.pdbx_strand_id
1 'polypeptide(L)'
;MAQQTVNLGSSANDGTGDPLRTAFDKINDNFDEVYAVSATGTNIDITTNKITTTNTDGNLTLDTNGSGIVVVDISTSLRLEAHTDNAILFMDADGDVSHDAKMTWNATTSTLAVEDLSIHASTISSTASNENIVLDPAGTGAVSVASDVKPSTNSQKSLGSASLQWLTVFGGTGTFSTSVSAGHTLHNPGSAPGSPSNGMIYYDNAANKFKGYANGSWVDLH
;
A
#
# COMPACT_ATOMS: atom_id res chain seq x y z
N MET A 1 47.64 -14.52 -13.67
CA MET A 1 48.97 -15.01 -13.23
C MET A 1 49.36 -14.21 -11.98
N ALA A 2 50.51 -14.50 -11.36
CA ALA A 2 50.97 -13.73 -10.20
C ALA A 2 51.98 -12.70 -10.67
N GLN A 3 51.96 -11.51 -10.06
CA GLN A 3 52.91 -10.43 -10.35
C GLN A 3 54.36 -10.94 -10.38
N GLN A 4 55.06 -10.71 -11.49
CA GLN A 4 56.48 -11.02 -11.61
C GLN A 4 57.33 -9.85 -11.09
N THR A 5 58.16 -10.09 -10.08
CA THR A 5 59.02 -9.05 -9.50
C THR A 5 60.42 -9.06 -10.13
N VAL A 6 60.93 -7.88 -10.49
CA VAL A 6 62.31 -7.69 -10.93
C VAL A 6 63.24 -7.72 -9.73
N ASN A 7 64.20 -8.64 -9.73
CA ASN A 7 65.24 -8.75 -8.71
C ASN A 7 66.36 -7.72 -8.99
N LEU A 8 66.59 -6.81 -8.05
CA LEU A 8 67.60 -5.76 -8.18
C LEU A 8 69.01 -6.18 -7.72
N GLY A 9 69.14 -7.38 -7.15
CA GLY A 9 70.35 -7.84 -6.47
C GLY A 9 70.45 -7.34 -5.03
N SER A 10 71.46 -7.82 -4.30
CA SER A 10 71.71 -7.44 -2.90
C SER A 10 72.44 -6.10 -2.78
N SER A 11 73.12 -5.68 -3.84
CA SER A 11 73.89 -4.45 -3.95
C SER A 11 74.03 -4.02 -5.41
N ALA A 12 74.35 -2.75 -5.63
CA ALA A 12 74.53 -2.23 -6.98
C ALA A 12 75.61 -3.02 -7.75
N ASN A 13 75.24 -3.53 -8.92
CA ASN A 13 76.13 -4.24 -9.86
C ASN A 13 76.75 -5.54 -9.32
N ASP A 14 76.12 -6.20 -8.33
CA ASP A 14 76.66 -7.43 -7.71
C ASP A 14 76.41 -8.73 -8.51
N GLY A 15 75.68 -8.64 -9.63
CA GLY A 15 75.38 -9.78 -10.49
C GLY A 15 74.36 -10.78 -9.93
N THR A 16 73.78 -10.50 -8.75
CA THR A 16 72.75 -11.35 -8.12
C THR A 16 71.32 -10.95 -8.52
N GLY A 17 71.17 -9.82 -9.22
CA GLY A 17 69.92 -9.34 -9.79
C GLY A 17 69.55 -10.01 -11.13
N ASP A 18 68.38 -9.67 -11.64
CA ASP A 18 67.92 -10.13 -12.96
C ASP A 18 68.74 -9.48 -14.09
N PRO A 19 69.11 -10.26 -15.12
CA PRO A 19 69.58 -9.69 -16.38
C PRO A 19 68.52 -8.75 -16.97
N LEU A 20 68.94 -7.67 -17.63
CA LEU A 20 68.04 -6.70 -18.28
C LEU A 20 66.97 -7.38 -19.14
N ARG A 21 67.35 -8.40 -19.91
CA ARG A 21 66.41 -9.16 -20.74
C ARG A 21 65.31 -9.80 -19.90
N THR A 22 65.68 -10.47 -18.81
CA THR A 22 64.74 -11.10 -17.87
C THR A 22 63.87 -10.06 -17.18
N ALA A 23 64.45 -8.94 -16.76
CA ALA A 23 63.70 -7.85 -16.16
C ALA A 23 62.64 -7.28 -17.11
N PHE A 24 62.99 -7.02 -18.38
CA PHE A 24 62.04 -6.52 -19.37
C PHE A 24 61.00 -7.56 -19.80
N ASP A 25 61.34 -8.85 -19.81
CA ASP A 25 60.37 -9.93 -20.04
C ASP A 25 59.31 -9.95 -18.94
N LYS A 26 59.74 -9.92 -17.67
CA LYS A 26 58.84 -9.79 -16.51
C LYS A 26 57.96 -8.56 -16.59
N ILE A 27 58.51 -7.44 -17.07
CA ILE A 27 57.76 -6.19 -17.25
C ILE A 27 56.69 -6.35 -18.33
N ASN A 28 57.05 -6.88 -19.50
CA ASN A 28 56.09 -7.11 -20.59
C ASN A 28 54.98 -8.07 -20.16
N ASP A 29 55.32 -9.19 -19.53
CA ASP A 29 54.34 -10.16 -19.02
C ASP A 29 53.35 -9.54 -18.04
N ASN A 30 53.85 -8.70 -17.11
CA ASN A 30 52.98 -8.00 -16.15
C ASN A 30 52.06 -6.99 -16.86
N PHE A 31 52.55 -6.26 -17.86
CA PHE A 31 51.73 -5.30 -18.61
C PHE A 31 50.72 -5.99 -19.51
N ASP A 32 51.11 -7.06 -20.21
CA ASP A 32 50.21 -7.88 -21.00
C ASP A 32 49.08 -8.46 -20.14
N GLU A 33 49.39 -8.89 -18.91
CA GLU A 33 48.38 -9.30 -17.93
C GLU A 33 47.40 -8.16 -17.58
N VAL A 34 47.92 -6.98 -17.22
CA VAL A 34 47.06 -5.82 -16.86
C VAL A 34 46.23 -5.33 -18.04
N TYR A 35 46.77 -5.34 -19.26
CA TYR A 35 46.04 -4.92 -20.46
C TYR A 35 45.07 -6.01 -20.96
N ALA A 36 45.33 -7.29 -20.69
CA ALA A 36 44.38 -8.38 -20.88
C ALA A 36 43.21 -8.34 -19.89
N VAL A 37 43.41 -7.76 -18.69
CA VAL A 37 42.37 -7.57 -17.65
C VAL A 37 41.25 -6.60 -18.08
N SER A 38 41.35 -5.96 -19.25
CA SER A 38 40.16 -5.56 -20.00
C SER A 38 39.45 -6.80 -20.59
N ALA A 39 38.74 -7.55 -19.75
CA ALA A 39 37.76 -8.59 -20.11
C ALA A 39 38.26 -9.89 -20.80
N THR A 40 39.56 -10.11 -21.01
CA THR A 40 40.03 -11.39 -21.56
C THR A 40 40.33 -12.39 -20.44
N GLY A 41 39.29 -13.11 -20.01
CA GLY A 41 39.37 -14.18 -19.00
C GLY A 41 38.34 -14.05 -17.87
N THR A 42 37.67 -12.91 -17.75
CA THR A 42 36.57 -12.67 -16.81
C THR A 42 35.24 -12.54 -17.55
N ASN A 43 34.13 -12.95 -16.93
CA ASN A 43 32.79 -12.76 -17.49
C ASN A 43 32.27 -11.32 -17.28
N ILE A 44 33.15 -10.34 -17.04
CA ILE A 44 32.84 -8.95 -16.71
C ILE A 44 33.67 -8.02 -17.59
N ASP A 45 33.00 -7.02 -18.18
CA ASP A 45 33.58 -5.89 -18.89
C ASP A 45 33.19 -4.58 -18.18
N ILE A 46 34.18 -3.73 -17.92
CA ILE A 46 34.03 -2.39 -17.35
C ILE A 46 34.57 -1.40 -18.37
N THR A 47 33.66 -0.85 -19.17
CA THR A 47 34.02 0.06 -20.25
C THR A 47 33.15 1.32 -20.16
N THR A 48 33.79 2.49 -20.21
CA THR A 48 33.15 3.81 -19.99
C THR A 48 32.48 3.90 -18.62
N ASN A 49 31.15 4.02 -18.57
CA ASN A 49 30.33 4.10 -17.36
C ASN A 49 29.41 2.88 -17.21
N LYS A 50 29.76 1.74 -17.83
CA LYS A 50 28.95 0.52 -17.81
C LYS A 50 29.75 -0.65 -17.25
N ILE A 51 29.09 -1.47 -16.44
CA ILE A 51 29.54 -2.80 -16.02
C ILE A 51 28.61 -3.79 -16.73
N THR A 52 29.15 -4.74 -17.51
CA THR A 52 28.35 -5.71 -18.27
C THR A 52 28.91 -7.11 -18.11
N THR A 53 28.06 -8.13 -18.09
CA THR A 53 28.48 -9.52 -18.24
C THR A 53 28.77 -9.85 -19.71
N THR A 54 29.83 -10.61 -19.99
CA THR A 54 30.26 -10.93 -21.36
C THR A 54 29.75 -12.30 -21.86
N ASN A 55 29.19 -13.12 -20.97
CA ASN A 55 28.53 -14.37 -21.29
C ASN A 55 27.00 -14.19 -21.36
N THR A 56 26.35 -14.86 -22.30
CA THR A 56 24.89 -14.87 -22.42
C THR A 56 24.26 -15.46 -21.15
N ASP A 57 23.19 -14.83 -20.67
CA ASP A 57 22.43 -15.20 -19.47
C ASP A 57 23.24 -15.25 -18.15
N GLY A 58 24.46 -14.69 -18.14
CA GLY A 58 25.24 -14.55 -16.93
C GLY A 58 24.76 -13.38 -16.08
N ASN A 59 24.50 -13.66 -14.80
CA ASN A 59 24.16 -12.64 -13.81
C ASN A 59 25.40 -11.81 -13.44
N LEU A 60 25.20 -10.51 -13.20
CA LEU A 60 26.13 -9.69 -12.44
C LEU A 60 25.75 -9.78 -10.96
N THR A 61 26.53 -10.51 -10.18
CA THR A 61 26.35 -10.58 -8.73
C THR A 61 27.29 -9.60 -8.02
N LEU A 62 26.76 -8.76 -7.14
CA LEU A 62 27.53 -7.82 -6.32
C LEU A 62 27.57 -8.31 -4.87
N ASP A 63 28.51 -9.20 -4.58
CA ASP A 63 28.71 -9.74 -3.24
C ASP A 63 29.70 -8.90 -2.44
N THR A 64 29.35 -8.59 -1.19
CA THR A 64 30.28 -7.95 -0.26
C THR A 64 30.86 -8.98 0.71
N ASN A 65 32.11 -8.81 1.11
CA ASN A 65 32.75 -9.68 2.10
C ASN A 65 32.39 -9.24 3.53
N GLY A 66 32.06 -10.18 4.40
CA GLY A 66 31.72 -9.91 5.81
C GLY A 66 30.38 -9.18 5.95
N SER A 67 30.37 -8.04 6.66
CA SER A 67 29.16 -7.24 6.94
C SER A 67 28.99 -6.04 6.01
N GLY A 68 29.57 -6.10 4.80
CA GLY A 68 29.44 -5.03 3.81
C GLY A 68 28.01 -4.87 3.29
N ILE A 69 27.74 -3.73 2.64
CA ILE A 69 26.50 -3.47 1.91
C ILE A 69 26.84 -2.87 0.55
N VAL A 70 25.96 -3.07 -0.43
CA VAL A 70 26.02 -2.34 -1.71
C VAL A 70 25.26 -1.02 -1.54
N VAL A 71 25.93 0.10 -1.81
CA VAL A 71 25.33 1.44 -1.77
C VAL A 71 25.28 2.00 -3.18
N VAL A 72 24.08 2.39 -3.64
CA VAL A 72 23.89 3.08 -4.91
C VAL A 72 23.57 4.54 -4.61
N ASP A 73 24.58 5.40 -4.67
CA ASP A 73 24.45 6.84 -4.39
C ASP A 73 24.01 7.59 -5.65
N ILE A 74 22.79 8.13 -5.62
CA ILE A 74 22.12 8.79 -6.74
C ILE A 74 21.27 9.96 -6.22
N SER A 75 21.23 11.07 -6.96
CA SER A 75 20.55 12.29 -6.54
C SER A 75 19.09 12.40 -6.99
N THR A 76 18.68 11.62 -7.99
CA THR A 76 17.34 11.75 -8.62
C THR A 76 16.58 10.44 -8.65
N SER A 77 17.06 9.44 -9.39
CA SER A 77 16.30 8.22 -9.67
C SER A 77 17.21 7.02 -9.91
N LEU A 78 16.87 5.88 -9.30
CA LEU A 78 17.32 4.57 -9.74
C LEU A 78 16.40 4.15 -10.90
N ARG A 79 16.98 3.73 -12.02
CA ARG A 79 16.21 3.31 -13.20
C ARG A 79 16.36 1.81 -13.41
N LEU A 80 15.25 1.15 -13.71
CA LEU A 80 15.16 -0.27 -14.03
C LEU A 80 14.53 -0.40 -15.43
N GLU A 81 15.35 -0.51 -16.47
CA GLU A 81 14.96 -0.25 -17.86
C GLU A 81 13.97 -1.25 -18.48
N ALA A 82 13.74 -2.41 -17.87
CA ALA A 82 12.97 -3.50 -18.48
C ALA A 82 11.45 -3.46 -18.24
N HIS A 83 10.92 -2.44 -17.56
CA HIS A 83 9.49 -2.34 -17.24
C HIS A 83 8.76 -1.23 -18.03
N THR A 84 7.47 -1.42 -18.31
CA THR A 84 6.63 -0.42 -19.02
C THR A 84 5.45 0.09 -18.20
N ASP A 85 5.29 -0.45 -16.99
CA ASP A 85 4.22 -0.14 -16.06
C ASP A 85 4.73 0.75 -14.92
N ASN A 86 3.82 1.49 -14.28
CA ASN A 86 4.12 2.27 -13.08
C ASN A 86 4.06 1.37 -11.82
N ALA A 87 4.59 0.15 -11.94
CA ALA A 87 4.53 -0.84 -10.89
C ALA A 87 5.36 -0.41 -9.68
N ILE A 88 4.86 -0.76 -8.50
CA ILE A 88 5.58 -0.55 -7.24
C ILE A 88 6.50 -1.76 -7.02
N LEU A 89 7.76 -1.50 -6.65
CA LEU A 89 8.70 -2.55 -6.29
C LEU A 89 8.30 -3.22 -4.98
N PHE A 90 8.41 -4.54 -4.92
CA PHE A 90 8.27 -5.32 -3.70
C PHE A 90 9.38 -6.36 -3.59
N MET A 91 9.60 -6.88 -2.38
CA MET A 91 10.50 -8.00 -2.14
C MET A 91 9.70 -9.25 -1.83
N ASP A 92 10.14 -10.39 -2.35
CA ASP A 92 9.58 -11.69 -1.98
C ASP A 92 10.29 -12.31 -0.76
N ALA A 93 9.98 -13.59 -0.48
CA ALA A 93 10.53 -14.32 0.66
C ALA A 93 12.01 -14.72 0.47
N ASP A 94 12.48 -14.80 -0.77
CA ASP A 94 13.87 -15.08 -1.12
C ASP A 94 14.72 -13.79 -1.13
N GLY A 95 14.06 -12.63 -1.06
CA GLY A 95 14.68 -11.30 -1.00
C GLY A 95 14.83 -10.64 -2.37
N ASP A 96 14.25 -11.24 -3.42
CA ASP A 96 14.30 -10.70 -4.77
C ASP A 96 13.40 -9.47 -4.87
N VAL A 97 13.97 -8.37 -5.39
CA VAL A 97 13.19 -7.16 -5.71
C VAL A 97 12.53 -7.36 -7.06
N SER A 98 11.20 -7.44 -7.07
CA SER A 98 10.39 -7.62 -8.26
C SER A 98 9.32 -6.54 -8.38
N HIS A 99 8.55 -6.59 -9.46
CA HIS A 99 7.40 -5.73 -9.72
C HIS A 99 6.24 -6.56 -10.27
N ASP A 100 5.02 -6.07 -10.06
CA ASP A 100 3.78 -6.69 -10.53
C ASP A 100 2.82 -5.56 -10.93
N ALA A 101 2.27 -5.65 -12.14
CA ALA A 101 1.29 -4.70 -12.67
C ALA A 101 0.02 -4.58 -11.81
N LYS A 102 -0.21 -5.53 -10.89
CA LYS A 102 -1.36 -5.53 -9.98
C LYS A 102 -1.29 -4.47 -8.87
N MET A 103 -0.12 -3.90 -8.59
CA MET A 103 0.05 -2.79 -7.65
C MET A 103 0.82 -1.66 -8.33
N THR A 104 0.13 -0.56 -8.66
CA THR A 104 0.71 0.56 -9.40
C THR A 104 0.49 1.89 -8.67
N TRP A 105 1.47 2.79 -8.79
CA TRP A 105 1.35 4.17 -8.33
C TRP A 105 1.25 5.11 -9.52
N ASN A 106 0.16 5.85 -9.64
CA ASN A 106 0.03 6.91 -10.62
C ASN A 106 0.31 8.26 -9.97
N ALA A 107 1.50 8.82 -10.23
CA ALA A 107 1.91 10.10 -9.67
C ALA A 107 1.08 11.30 -10.18
N THR A 108 0.50 11.20 -11.38
CA THR A 108 -0.35 12.27 -11.96
C THR A 108 -1.64 12.43 -11.17
N THR A 109 -2.25 11.31 -10.77
CA THR A 109 -3.50 11.30 -9.99
C THR A 109 -3.27 11.12 -8.49
N SER A 110 -2.04 10.84 -8.07
CA SER A 110 -1.68 10.44 -6.70
C SER A 110 -2.51 9.27 -6.18
N THR A 111 -2.73 8.28 -7.05
CA THR A 111 -3.55 7.10 -6.73
C THR A 111 -2.71 5.85 -6.69
N LEU A 112 -2.90 5.07 -5.62
CA LEU A 112 -2.52 3.67 -5.56
C LEU A 112 -3.65 2.84 -6.18
N ALA A 113 -3.34 2.05 -7.20
CA ALA A 113 -4.25 1.04 -7.72
C ALA A 113 -3.75 -0.34 -7.27
N VAL A 114 -4.68 -1.13 -6.74
CA VAL A 114 -4.49 -2.53 -6.35
C VAL A 114 -5.63 -3.33 -6.94
N GLU A 115 -5.36 -4.47 -7.57
CA GLU A 115 -6.43 -5.33 -8.08
C GLU A 115 -7.26 -5.91 -6.93
N ASP A 116 -6.59 -6.67 -6.05
CA ASP A 116 -7.20 -7.27 -4.87
C ASP A 116 -6.63 -6.61 -3.60
N LEU A 117 -7.49 -5.97 -2.81
CA LEU A 117 -7.10 -5.36 -1.54
C LEU A 117 -7.53 -6.22 -0.36
N SER A 118 -6.56 -6.67 0.44
CA SER A 118 -6.79 -7.28 1.75
C SER A 118 -6.09 -6.46 2.84
N ILE A 119 -6.81 -6.19 3.92
CA ILE A 119 -6.34 -5.37 5.04
C ILE A 119 -6.51 -6.19 6.31
N HIS A 120 -5.41 -6.64 6.92
CA HIS A 120 -5.41 -7.45 8.14
C HIS A 120 -5.06 -6.61 9.37
N ALA A 121 -5.86 -6.73 10.43
CA ALA A 121 -5.64 -6.04 11.71
C ALA A 121 -5.44 -4.52 11.55
N SER A 122 -6.37 -3.81 10.90
CA SER A 122 -6.15 -2.39 10.56
C SER A 122 -7.38 -1.48 10.71
N THR A 123 -7.11 -0.18 10.55
CA THR A 123 -8.07 0.94 10.47
C THR A 123 -7.92 1.60 9.11
N ILE A 124 -9.03 2.04 8.51
CA ILE A 124 -9.02 2.91 7.32
C ILE A 124 -9.52 4.28 7.77
N SER A 125 -8.75 5.33 7.50
CA SER A 125 -9.07 6.72 7.91
C SER A 125 -8.54 7.73 6.89
N SER A 126 -9.25 8.84 6.70
CA SER A 126 -8.68 10.04 6.08
C SER A 126 -7.68 10.72 7.03
N THR A 127 -6.71 11.46 6.48
CA THR A 127 -5.65 12.10 7.27
C THR A 127 -5.81 13.62 7.38
N ALA A 128 -6.59 14.27 6.49
CA ALA A 128 -6.92 15.68 6.64
C ALA A 128 -8.28 15.87 7.33
N SER A 129 -8.44 17.04 7.96
CA SER A 129 -9.68 17.39 8.67
C SER A 129 -10.87 17.46 7.72
N ASN A 130 -11.98 16.82 8.10
CA ASN A 130 -13.25 16.81 7.37
C ASN A 130 -13.21 16.08 6.01
N GLU A 131 -12.17 15.30 5.74
CA GLU A 131 -12.15 14.42 4.57
C GLU A 131 -13.01 13.17 4.79
N ASN A 132 -13.71 12.77 3.73
CA ASN A 132 -14.48 11.54 3.73
C ASN A 132 -13.61 10.35 3.35
N ILE A 133 -13.96 9.18 3.87
CA ILE A 133 -13.60 7.91 3.23
C ILE A 133 -14.76 7.57 2.31
N VAL A 134 -14.50 7.54 1.01
CA VAL A 134 -15.50 7.17 0.00
C VAL A 134 -15.28 5.71 -0.40
N LEU A 135 -16.31 4.88 -0.23
CA LEU A 135 -16.34 3.50 -0.72
C LEU A 135 -17.33 3.43 -1.88
N ASP A 136 -16.81 3.46 -3.10
CA ASP A 136 -17.59 3.54 -4.34
C ASP A 136 -17.38 2.29 -5.21
N PRO A 137 -18.23 1.25 -5.06
CA PRO A 137 -18.10 0.05 -5.86
C PRO A 137 -18.60 0.29 -7.30
N ALA A 138 -17.85 -0.21 -8.29
CA ALA A 138 -18.21 -0.03 -9.70
C ALA A 138 -19.41 -0.91 -10.13
N GLY A 139 -20.24 -0.39 -11.05
CA GLY A 139 -21.32 -1.14 -11.68
C GLY A 139 -22.37 -1.63 -10.69
N THR A 140 -22.51 -2.95 -10.56
CA THR A 140 -23.43 -3.61 -9.61
C THR A 140 -22.77 -3.99 -8.29
N GLY A 141 -21.53 -3.54 -8.04
CA GLY A 141 -20.83 -3.83 -6.80
C GLY A 141 -21.54 -3.19 -5.59
N ALA A 142 -21.20 -3.66 -4.39
CA ALA A 142 -21.79 -3.18 -3.15
C ALA A 142 -20.73 -3.14 -2.03
N VAL A 143 -20.96 -2.27 -1.04
CA VAL A 143 -20.23 -2.34 0.23
C VAL A 143 -20.89 -3.40 1.10
N SER A 144 -20.27 -4.58 1.18
CA SER A 144 -20.75 -5.69 2.01
C SER A 144 -20.07 -5.66 3.38
N VAL A 145 -20.86 -5.74 4.45
CA VAL A 145 -20.36 -5.80 5.83
C VAL A 145 -20.89 -7.09 6.46
N ALA A 146 -19.99 -8.02 6.77
CA ALA A 146 -20.34 -9.33 7.33
C ALA A 146 -20.65 -9.30 8.83
N SER A 147 -20.54 -8.13 9.47
CA SER A 147 -20.70 -7.93 10.91
C SER A 147 -21.33 -6.56 11.18
N ASP A 148 -21.41 -6.19 12.45
CA ASP A 148 -22.04 -4.95 12.86
C ASP A 148 -21.33 -3.69 12.32
N VAL A 149 -22.12 -2.70 11.88
CA VAL A 149 -21.66 -1.32 11.70
C VAL A 149 -21.92 -0.56 13.00
N LYS A 150 -20.86 -0.14 13.70
CA LYS A 150 -20.96 0.54 15.00
C LYS A 150 -20.28 1.91 14.98
N PRO A 151 -20.86 2.94 15.61
CA PRO A 151 -20.11 4.16 15.91
C PRO A 151 -18.96 3.84 16.87
N SER A 152 -17.86 4.58 16.77
CA SER A 152 -16.63 4.35 17.57
C SER A 152 -16.79 4.62 19.07
N THR A 153 -17.85 5.32 19.47
CA THR A 153 -18.20 5.62 20.86
C THR A 153 -19.72 5.55 21.00
N ASN A 154 -20.23 5.64 22.23
CA ASN A 154 -21.68 5.73 22.52
C ASN A 154 -22.30 7.09 22.11
N SER A 155 -21.79 7.70 21.04
CA SER A 155 -22.30 8.93 20.45
C SER A 155 -23.30 8.60 19.35
N GLN A 156 -24.34 9.42 19.21
CA GLN A 156 -25.25 9.34 18.08
C GLN A 156 -24.51 9.75 16.79
N LYS A 157 -24.58 8.91 15.75
CA LYS A 157 -24.06 9.18 14.41
C LYS A 157 -25.17 8.95 13.39
N SER A 158 -25.25 9.84 12.40
CA SER A 158 -26.26 9.74 11.35
C SER A 158 -25.82 8.75 10.27
N LEU A 159 -26.78 7.96 9.78
CA LEU A 159 -26.64 7.18 8.54
C LEU A 159 -27.38 7.93 7.43
N GLY A 160 -26.72 8.96 6.88
CA GLY A 160 -27.29 9.85 5.86
C GLY A 160 -27.69 11.24 6.38
N SER A 161 -28.55 11.92 5.64
CA SER A 161 -29.08 13.26 5.93
C SER A 161 -30.55 13.37 5.47
N ALA A 162 -31.18 14.54 5.68
CA ALA A 162 -32.55 14.80 5.21
C ALA A 162 -32.69 14.72 3.67
N SER A 163 -31.60 14.94 2.94
CA SER A 163 -31.60 14.90 1.46
C SER A 163 -30.98 13.62 0.90
N LEU A 164 -30.09 12.97 1.66
CA LEU A 164 -29.40 11.74 1.26
C LEU A 164 -29.73 10.64 2.27
N GLN A 165 -30.83 9.96 2.01
CA GLN A 165 -31.40 8.94 2.87
C GLN A 165 -31.37 7.57 2.19
N TRP A 166 -31.24 6.52 2.99
CA TRP A 166 -31.35 5.15 2.50
C TRP A 166 -32.75 4.92 1.94
N LEU A 167 -32.83 4.43 0.69
CA LEU A 167 -34.10 4.16 0.05
C LEU A 167 -34.88 3.06 0.79
N THR A 168 -34.18 1.98 1.19
CA THR A 168 -34.77 0.85 1.89
C THR A 168 -33.79 0.26 2.89
N VAL A 169 -34.29 -0.11 4.08
CA VAL A 169 -33.57 -0.91 5.08
C VAL A 169 -34.33 -2.22 5.26
N PHE A 170 -33.74 -3.32 4.81
CA PHE A 170 -34.27 -4.66 5.01
C PHE A 170 -33.63 -5.29 6.27
N GLY A 171 -34.39 -5.40 7.35
CA GLY A 171 -33.93 -6.04 8.59
C GLY A 171 -34.95 -7.05 9.11
N GLY A 172 -34.49 -8.12 9.74
CA GLY A 172 -35.37 -9.11 10.38
C GLY A 172 -36.11 -8.52 11.57
N THR A 173 -35.37 -8.09 12.60
CA THR A 173 -35.89 -7.36 13.76
C THR A 173 -35.15 -6.03 13.89
N GLY A 174 -35.87 -4.92 13.78
CA GLY A 174 -35.31 -3.57 13.98
C GLY A 174 -35.76 -2.98 15.30
N THR A 175 -34.82 -2.45 16.09
CA THR A 175 -35.14 -1.54 17.19
C THR A 175 -34.86 -0.12 16.72
N PHE A 176 -35.91 0.61 16.38
CA PHE A 176 -35.78 2.00 15.95
C PHE A 176 -36.24 2.91 17.09
N SER A 177 -35.33 3.70 17.64
CA SER A 177 -35.68 4.84 18.50
C SER A 177 -36.00 6.01 17.60
N THR A 178 -37.23 6.07 17.09
CA THR A 178 -37.68 7.20 16.28
C THR A 178 -38.11 8.34 17.21
N SER A 179 -37.45 9.49 17.09
CA SER A 179 -38.15 10.75 17.39
C SER A 179 -39.09 10.96 16.21
N VAL A 180 -40.29 10.39 16.28
CA VAL A 180 -41.32 10.70 15.28
C VAL A 180 -41.51 12.21 15.26
N SER A 181 -41.40 12.82 14.08
CA SER A 181 -41.77 14.23 13.91
C SER A 181 -43.20 14.41 14.45
N ALA A 182 -43.57 15.63 14.82
CA ALA A 182 -44.79 15.97 15.55
C ALA A 182 -46.14 15.63 14.84
N GLY A 183 -46.17 14.72 13.87
CA GLY A 183 -47.35 14.26 13.14
C GLY A 183 -47.40 12.76 12.78
N HIS A 184 -46.60 11.88 13.40
CA HIS A 184 -46.66 10.43 13.13
C HIS A 184 -47.00 9.61 14.38
N THR A 185 -47.66 8.46 14.16
CA THR A 185 -48.07 7.46 15.17
C THR A 185 -46.94 7.11 16.14
N LEU A 186 -47.16 7.32 17.43
CA LEU A 186 -46.28 6.80 18.48
C LEU A 186 -46.61 5.32 18.70
N HIS A 187 -45.69 4.43 18.36
CA HIS A 187 -45.79 3.03 18.76
C HIS A 187 -45.40 2.90 20.24
N ASN A 188 -46.37 2.54 21.09
CA ASN A 188 -46.22 2.10 22.49
C ASN A 188 -46.02 3.15 23.61
N PRO A 189 -46.76 4.26 23.71
CA PRO A 189 -46.67 5.09 24.91
C PRO A 189 -47.65 4.57 25.99
N GLY A 190 -47.14 4.27 27.18
CA GLY A 190 -47.96 3.88 28.34
C GLY A 190 -48.86 5.00 28.89
N SER A 191 -48.79 6.21 28.34
CA SER A 191 -49.58 7.39 28.72
C SER A 191 -49.72 8.35 27.54
N ALA A 192 -50.81 9.13 27.51
CA ALA A 192 -51.05 10.12 26.45
C ALA A 192 -49.91 11.17 26.35
N PRO A 193 -49.53 11.61 25.13
CA PRO A 193 -48.60 12.71 24.91
C PRO A 193 -49.01 14.00 25.63
N GLY A 194 -48.04 14.70 26.24
CA GLY A 194 -48.28 15.96 26.98
C GLY A 194 -48.62 17.17 26.10
N SER A 195 -48.32 17.12 24.80
CA SER A 195 -48.59 18.19 23.81
C SER A 195 -49.16 17.61 22.51
N PRO A 196 -50.43 17.16 22.49
CA PRO A 196 -51.00 16.46 21.34
C PRO A 196 -51.42 17.40 20.20
N SER A 197 -51.22 16.96 18.94
CA SER A 197 -51.67 17.63 17.71
C SER A 197 -52.69 16.76 16.97
N ASN A 198 -53.58 17.40 16.21
CA ASN A 198 -54.60 16.69 15.43
C ASN A 198 -53.95 15.69 14.47
N GLY A 199 -54.42 14.44 14.46
CA GLY A 199 -53.87 13.35 13.65
C GLY A 199 -52.87 12.44 14.36
N MET A 200 -52.44 12.77 15.59
CA MET A 200 -51.63 11.85 16.40
C MET A 200 -52.41 10.60 16.78
N ILE A 201 -51.75 9.43 16.73
CA ILE A 201 -52.29 8.15 17.19
C ILE A 201 -51.33 7.56 18.23
N TYR A 202 -51.88 7.02 19.31
CA TYR A 202 -51.14 6.19 20.26
C TYR A 202 -51.94 4.97 20.72
N TYR A 203 -51.26 3.98 21.28
CA TYR A 203 -51.91 2.84 21.93
C TYR A 203 -51.93 3.04 23.45
N ASP A 204 -53.12 3.18 24.02
CA ASP A 204 -53.35 3.31 25.46
C ASP A 204 -53.28 1.93 26.11
N ASN A 205 -52.16 1.61 26.76
CA ASN A 205 -51.95 0.35 27.46
C ASN A 205 -52.89 0.13 28.66
N ALA A 206 -53.44 1.20 29.25
CA ALA A 206 -54.39 1.06 30.35
C ALA A 206 -55.80 0.73 29.84
N ALA A 207 -56.21 1.38 28.74
CA ALA A 207 -57.50 1.13 28.10
C ALA A 207 -57.50 -0.03 27.09
N ASN A 208 -56.32 -0.54 26.71
CA ASN A 208 -56.09 -1.53 25.65
C ASN A 208 -56.66 -1.12 24.27
N LYS A 209 -56.57 0.16 23.92
CA LYS A 209 -57.17 0.71 22.70
C LYS A 209 -56.25 1.70 21.98
N PHE A 210 -56.40 1.80 20.67
CA PHE A 210 -55.82 2.92 19.92
C PHE A 210 -56.64 4.19 20.14
N LYS A 211 -55.94 5.27 20.49
CA LYS A 211 -56.50 6.61 20.66
C LYS A 211 -55.96 7.52 19.55
N GLY A 212 -56.83 8.28 18.92
CA GLY A 212 -56.49 9.33 17.96
C GLY A 212 -56.77 10.70 18.56
N TYR A 213 -55.92 11.70 18.33
CA TYR A 213 -56.22 13.07 18.72
C TYR A 213 -56.94 13.76 17.55
N ALA A 214 -58.23 14.03 17.74
CA ALA A 214 -59.09 14.66 16.75
C ALA A 214 -59.78 15.89 17.35
N ASN A 215 -59.74 17.02 16.64
CA ASN A 215 -60.42 18.26 17.01
C ASN A 215 -60.15 18.73 18.45
N GLY A 216 -58.90 18.58 18.92
CA GLY A 216 -58.51 19.01 20.26
C GLY A 216 -58.84 18.04 21.39
N SER A 217 -59.17 16.78 21.07
CA SER A 217 -59.46 15.75 22.08
C SER A 217 -59.02 14.36 21.65
N TRP A 218 -58.70 13.50 22.62
CA TRP A 218 -58.45 12.08 22.37
C TRP A 218 -59.77 11.34 22.14
N VAL A 219 -59.86 10.61 21.04
CA VAL A 219 -60.99 9.75 20.67
C VAL A 219 -60.51 8.30 20.52
N ASP A 220 -61.38 7.35 20.82
CA ASP A 220 -61.14 5.94 20.54
C ASP A 220 -61.20 5.71 19.03
N LEU A 221 -60.21 5.02 18.47
CA LEU A 221 -60.21 4.66 17.05
C LEU A 221 -60.87 3.31 16.80
N HIS A 222 -61.04 2.48 17.83
CA HIS A 222 -61.79 1.23 17.87
C HIS A 222 -62.15 0.90 19.33
#